data_AF-A0A1Z8M4P8-F1
#
_entry.id   AF-A0A1Z8M4P8-F1
#
_cell.length_a   1.000
_cell.length_b   1.000
_cell.length_c   1.000
_cell.angle_alpha   90.00
_cell.angle_beta   90.00
_cell.angle_gamma   90.00
#
_symmetry.space_group_name_H-M   'P 1'
#
loop_
_entity.id
_entity.type
_entity.pdbx_description
1 polymer ?
#
loop_
_entity_poly.entity_id
_entity_poly.type
_entity_poly.pdbx_seq_one_letter_code
_entity_poly.pdbx_strand_id
1 'polypeptide(L)' 'MVLIPSGVFEMGDHLNDGDISERPVHRVELDSFYMDKHLDIAYLDFEQYQVLEPNRWES' A
#
# COMPACT_ATOMS: atom_id res chain seq x y z
N MET A 1 -11.49 -4.93 0.83
CA MET A 1 -11.02 -4.09 -0.29
C MET A 1 -11.99 -2.97 -0.64
N VAL A 2 -11.46 -1.82 -1.07
CA VAL A 2 -12.14 -0.60 -1.53
C VAL A 2 -11.46 -0.13 -2.82
N LEU A 3 -12.24 0.33 -3.80
CA LEU A 3 -11.72 0.87 -5.06
C LEU A 3 -11.22 2.31 -4.87
N ILE A 4 -9.97 2.57 -5.22
CA ILE A 4 -9.41 3.90 -5.38
C ILE A 4 -9.41 4.23 -6.89
N PRO A 5 -10.07 5.31 -7.32
CA PRO A 5 -10.14 5.67 -8.72
C PRO A 5 -8.80 6.19 -9.24
N SER A 6 -8.61 6.11 -10.56
CA SER A 6 -7.45 6.70 -11.22
C SER A 6 -7.46 8.22 -11.09
N GLY A 7 -6.26 8.80 -11.09
CA GLY A 7 -6.11 10.24 -11.00
C GLY A 7 -4.69 10.68 -10.73
N VAL A 8 -4.54 12.00 -10.58
CA VAL A 8 -3.28 12.63 -10.18
C VAL A 8 -3.40 13.10 -8.74
N PHE A 9 -2.51 12.61 -7.89
CA PHE A 9 -2.48 12.88 -6.46
C PHE A 9 -1.20 13.60 -6.07
N GLU A 10 -1.25 14.38 -4.99
CA GLU A 10 -0.06 14.94 -4.35
C GLU A 10 0.45 13.96 -3.29
N MET A 11 1.75 13.69 -3.31
CA MET A 11 2.44 12.79 -2.38
C MET A 11 3.67 13.48 -1.82
N GLY A 12 3.93 13.27 -0.53
CA GLY A 12 5.01 13.88 0.23
C GLY A 12 4.49 14.66 1.43
N ASP A 13 5.40 15.35 2.11
CA ASP A 13 5.12 16.08 3.34
C ASP A 13 4.53 17.48 3.07
N HIS A 14 3.21 17.61 3.28
CA HIS A 14 2.47 18.88 3.16
C HIS A 14 2.58 19.80 4.39
N LEU A 15 2.89 19.24 5.56
CA LEU A 15 2.90 19.97 6.83
C LEU A 15 4.30 20.46 7.20
N ASN A 16 5.31 20.00 6.46
CA ASN A 16 6.72 20.32 6.66
C ASN A 16 7.20 19.90 8.07
N ASP A 17 6.65 18.81 8.60
CA ASP A 17 6.99 18.19 9.89
C ASP A 17 7.57 16.76 9.75
N GLY A 18 7.60 16.24 8.53
CA GLY A 18 8.19 14.96 8.17
C GLY A 18 9.71 14.99 7.99
N ASP A 19 10.28 13.81 7.75
CA ASP A 19 11.72 13.67 7.46
C ASP A 19 12.07 14.27 6.08
N ILE A 20 13.34 14.62 5.88
CA ILE A 20 13.85 15.14 4.60
C ILE A 20 13.55 14.18 3.44
N SER A 21 13.50 12.88 3.73
CA SER A 21 13.18 11.83 2.75
C SER A 21 11.71 11.82 2.29
N GLU A 22 10.81 12.48 3.00
CA GLU A 22 9.37 12.57 2.69
C GLU A 22 9.04 13.81 1.84
N ARG A 23 10.04 14.64 1.55
CA ARG A 23 9.93 15.88 0.77
C ARG A 23 10.59 15.72 -0.61
N PRO A 24 10.16 16.51 -1.63
CA PRO A 24 9.07 17.48 -1.60
C PRO A 24 7.71 16.85 -1.90
N VAL A 25 6.65 17.64 -1.71
CA VAL A 25 5.35 17.35 -2.32
C VAL A 25 5.51 17.31 -3.85
N HIS A 26 5.07 16.21 -4.47
CA HIS A 26 5.10 16.01 -5.91
C HIS A 26 3.83 15.31 -6.40
N ARG A 27 3.56 15.39 -7.71
CA ARG A 27 2.36 14.81 -8.32
C ARG A 27 2.64 13.41 -8.86
N VAL A 28 1.77 12.45 -8.54
CA VAL A 28 1.83 11.06 -9.01
C VAL A 28 0.54 10.73 -9.75
N GLU A 29 0.65 10.17 -10.94
CA GLU A 29 -0.48 9.64 -11.70
C GLU A 29 -0.61 8.14 -11.44
N LEU A 30 -1.80 7.71 -11.02
CA LEU A 30 -2.08 6.31 -10.71
C LEU A 30 -3.33 5.85 -11.47
N ASP A 31 -3.28 4.59 -11.92
CA ASP A 31 -4.46 3.88 -12.42
C ASP A 31 -5.37 3.47 -11.27
N SER A 32 -6.61 3.07 -11.59
CA SER A 32 -7.56 2.61 -10.58
C SER A 32 -7.09 1.29 -9.97
N PHE A 33 -7.10 1.18 -8.64
CA PHE A 33 -6.68 -0.02 -7.93
C PHE A 33 -7.53 -0.29 -6.69
N TYR A 34 -7.50 -1.52 -6.18
CA TYR A 34 -8.18 -1.89 -4.94
C TYR A 34 -7.18 -1.90 -3.78
N MET A 35 -7.52 -1.23 -2.67
CA MET A 35 -6.77 -1.29 -1.42
C MET A 35 -7.59 -2.02 -0.37
N ASP A 36 -6.96 -2.81 0.52
CA ASP A 36 -7.74 -3.41 1.59
C ASP A 36 -8.23 -2.37 2.60
N LYS A 37 -9.45 -2.58 3.11
CA LYS A 37 -10.08 -1.68 4.10
C LYS A 37 -9.59 -1.95 5.52
N HIS A 38 -9.00 -3.12 5.74
CA HIS A 38 -8.38 -3.52 6.98
C HIS A 38 -6.86 -3.39 6.78
N LEU A 39 -6.24 -2.43 7.47
CA LEU A 39 -4.79 -2.21 7.37
C LEU A 39 -3.99 -3.39 7.94
N ASP A 40 -4.59 -4.17 8.82
CA ASP A 40 -3.96 -5.33 9.44
C ASP A 40 -4.44 -6.60 8.75
N ILE A 41 -3.50 -7.30 8.10
CA ILE A 41 -3.70 -8.73 7.83
C ILE A 41 -3.75 -9.43 9.18
N ALA A 42 -4.94 -9.85 9.61
CA ALA A 42 -5.06 -10.64 10.82
C ALA A 42 -4.20 -11.91 10.66
N TYR A 43 -3.47 -12.31 11.70
CA TYR A 43 -2.61 -13.50 11.69
C TYR A 43 -3.27 -14.75 11.08
N LEU A 44 -4.60 -14.89 11.23
CA LEU A 44 -5.39 -15.97 10.63
C LEU A 44 -5.35 -16.01 9.10
N ASP A 45 -5.32 -14.85 8.44
CA ASP A 45 -5.22 -14.75 6.99
C ASP A 45 -3.82 -15.18 6.53
N PHE A 46 -2.79 -14.73 7.24
CA PHE A 46 -1.39 -15.06 6.93
C PHE A 46 -1.08 -16.56 7.06
N GLU A 47 -1.60 -17.24 8.08
CA GLU A 47 -1.45 -18.70 8.24
C GLU A 47 -2.17 -19.47 7.13
N GLN A 48 -3.37 -19.03 6.73
CA GLN A 48 -4.09 -19.63 5.60
C GLN A 48 -3.30 -19.46 4.29
N TYR A 49 -2.67 -18.30 4.07
CA TYR A 49 -1.83 -18.06 2.90
C TYR A 49 -0.60 -18.99 2.83
N GLN A 50 0.06 -19.27 3.96
CA GLN A 50 1.21 -20.20 4.00
C GLN A 50 0.82 -21.64 3.70
N VAL A 51 -0.36 -22.08 4.14
CA VAL A 51 -0.87 -23.44 3.85
C VAL A 51 -1.16 -23.61 2.36
N LEU A 52 -1.63 -22.56 1.67
CA LEU A 52 -1.99 -22.63 0.26
C LEU A 52 -0.77 -22.52 -0.67
N GLU A 53 0.27 -21.79 -0.28
CA GLU A 53 1.45 -21.52 -1.12
C GLU A 53 2.78 -21.79 -0.38
N PRO A 54 3.06 -23.04 0.03
CA PRO A 54 4.16 -23.36 0.93
C PRO A 54 5.58 -23.10 0.37
N ASN A 55 5.76 -23.08 -0.95
CA ASN A 55 7.09 -22.99 -1.59
C ASN A 55 7.35 -21.65 -2.31
N ARG A 56 6.54 -20.62 -2.05
CA ARG A 56 6.57 -19.36 -2.83
C ARG A 56 7.86 -18.54 -2.64
N TRP A 57 8.61 -18.77 -1.56
CA TRP A 57 9.79 -18.00 -1.17
C TRP A 57 11.09 -18.83 -1.18
N GLU A 58 11.03 -20.08 -1.63
CA GLU A 58 12.22 -20.91 -1.84
C GLU A 58 12.70 -20.72 -3.29
N SER A 59 13.59 -19.75 -3.53
CA SER A 59 14.48 -19.69 -4.69
C SER A 59 15.86 -19.18 -4.29
#